data_AF-A0A968TJF0-F1
#
_entry.id   AF-A0A968TJF0-F1
#
_cell.length_a   1.000
_cell.length_b   1.000
_cell.length_c   1.000
_cell.angle_alpha   90.00
_cell.angle_beta   90.00
_cell.angle_gamma   90.00
#
_symmetry.space_group_name_H-M   'P 1'
#
loop_
_entity.id
_entity.type
_entity.pdbx_description
1 polymer ?
#
loop_
_entity_poly.entity_id
_entity_poly.type
_entity_poly.pdbx_seq_one_letter_code
_entity_poly.pdbx_strand_id
1 'polypeptide(L)'
;MGELWMIDSAAKSLSLRATWHMTPDTKVLEIASRRISFTIGNGLPGMVWQTGEAFWIEEIATHGDFQRRSIAIDIGLHSACGFPILSGEQVVGVLSFSVERGSGLTQNCWR
;
A
#
# COMPACT_ATOMS: atom_id res chain seq x y z
N MET A 1 -4.86 -6.78 1.71
CA MET A 1 -5.42 -5.48 2.16
C MET A 1 -5.34 -4.47 1.03
N GLY A 2 -6.38 -3.66 0.85
CA GLY A 2 -6.41 -2.53 -0.07
C GLY A 2 -6.57 -1.21 0.68
N GLU A 3 -5.99 -0.14 0.16
CA GLU A 3 -6.04 1.20 0.75
C GLU A 3 -6.24 2.25 -0.33
N LEU A 4 -7.03 3.27 -0.01
CA LEU A 4 -7.25 4.44 -0.85
C LEU A 4 -6.61 5.65 -0.17
N TRP A 5 -5.61 6.21 -0.83
CA TRP A 5 -4.91 7.42 -0.42
C TRP A 5 -5.31 8.56 -1.34
N MET A 6 -5.78 9.69 -0.80
CA MET A 6 -6.12 10.87 -1.60
C MET A 6 -5.19 12.02 -1.24
N ILE A 7 -4.85 12.83 -2.24
CA ILE A 7 -4.05 14.03 -2.02
C ILE A 7 -4.86 15.02 -1.19
N ASP A 8 -4.27 15.45 -0.08
CA ASP A 8 -4.69 16.61 0.68
C ASP A 8 -3.88 17.82 0.18
N SER A 9 -4.55 18.72 -0.54
CA SER A 9 -3.92 19.90 -1.13
C SER A 9 -3.42 20.90 -0.08
N ALA A 10 -4.04 20.95 1.11
CA ALA A 10 -3.64 21.84 2.18
C ALA A 10 -2.38 21.31 2.88
N ALA A 11 -2.34 20.01 3.17
CA ALA A 11 -1.20 19.36 3.82
C ALA A 11 -0.04 19.00 2.86
N LYS A 12 -0.28 19.07 1.54
CA LYS A 12 0.65 18.60 0.49
C LYS A 12 1.13 17.17 0.72
N SER A 13 0.21 16.31 1.13
CA SER A 13 0.47 14.91 1.46
C SER A 13 -0.69 14.01 1.03
N LEU A 14 -0.41 12.71 0.91
CA LEU A 14 -1.42 11.68 0.77
C LEU A 14 -1.96 11.28 2.14
N SER A 15 -3.28 11.30 2.27
CA SER A 15 -4.00 10.91 3.49
C SER A 15 -4.94 9.74 3.21
N LEU A 16 -4.97 8.78 4.12
CA LEU A 16 -5.81 7.60 4.01
C LEU A 16 -7.30 7.97 4.05
N ARG A 17 -8.07 7.56 3.04
CA ARG A 17 -9.52 7.79 2.96
C ARG A 17 -10.33 6.54 3.22
N ALA A 18 -9.86 5.39 2.75
CA ALA A 18 -10.55 4.13 2.95
C ALA A 18 -9.57 2.96 2.99
N THR A 19 -9.99 1.90 3.67
CA THR A 19 -9.31 0.61 3.70
C THR A 19 -10.31 -0.47 3.33
N TRP A 20 -9.80 -1.54 2.74
CA TRP A 20 -10.52 -2.78 2.49
C TRP A 20 -9.63 -3.96 2.91
N HIS A 21 -10.22 -4.95 3.54
CA HIS A 21 -9.50 -6.13 3.98
C HIS A 21 -10.36 -7.38 3.85
N MET A 22 -9.72 -8.49 3.48
CA MET A 22 -10.38 -9.78 3.35
C MET A 22 -10.31 -10.59 4.65
N THR A 23 -9.28 -10.37 5.46
CA THR A 23 -9.04 -11.05 6.74
C THR A 23 -9.25 -10.08 7.92
N PRO A 24 -9.80 -10.52 9.08
CA PRO A 24 -10.07 -9.65 10.23
C PRO A 24 -8.83 -9.07 10.92
N ASP A 25 -7.67 -9.74 10.78
CA ASP A 25 -6.46 -9.46 11.56
C ASP A 25 -5.71 -8.19 11.11
N THR A 26 -6.21 -7.50 10.08
CA THR A 26 -5.61 -6.26 9.55
C THR A 26 -6.01 -4.99 10.31
N LYS A 27 -6.83 -5.07 11.36
CA LYS A 27 -7.28 -3.88 12.12
C LYS A 27 -6.12 -3.08 12.72
N VAL A 28 -5.09 -3.76 13.22
CA VAL A 28 -3.89 -3.09 13.77
C VAL A 28 -3.16 -2.29 12.68
N LEU A 29 -3.10 -2.85 11.47
CA LEU A 29 -2.49 -2.18 10.33
C LEU A 29 -3.34 -1.01 9.86
N GLU A 30 -4.66 -1.13 9.82
CA GLU A 30 -5.55 -0.01 9.51
C GLU A 30 -5.33 1.17 10.47
N ILE A 31 -5.31 0.91 11.78
CA ILE A 31 -5.07 1.96 12.79
C ILE A 31 -3.72 2.63 12.57
N ALA A 32 -2.67 1.85 12.29
CA ALA A 32 -1.35 2.40 11.98
C ALA A 32 -1.38 3.25 10.71
N SER A 33 -2.10 2.81 9.68
CA SER A 33 -2.22 3.50 8.38
C SER A 33 -2.93 4.83 8.51
N ARG A 34 -3.97 4.92 9.36
CA ARG A 34 -4.69 6.18 9.64
C ARG A 34 -3.83 7.24 10.30
N ARG A 35 -2.70 6.87 10.92
CA ARG A 35 -1.77 7.81 11.58
C ARG A 35 -0.62 8.26 10.68
N ILE A 36 -0.60 7.79 9.44
CA ILE A 36 0.47 8.02 8.48
C ILE A 36 -0.04 8.93 7.38
N SER A 37 0.87 9.75 6.86
CA SER A 37 0.70 10.44 5.58
C SER A 37 1.99 10.29 4.77
N PHE A 38 1.87 10.38 3.46
CA PHE A 38 3.02 10.28 2.56
C PHE A 38 3.23 11.59 1.83
N THR A 39 4.46 12.10 1.84
CA THR A 39 4.87 13.17 0.93
C THR A 39 5.24 12.59 -0.43
N ILE A 40 5.30 13.44 -1.45
CA ILE A 40 5.76 13.04 -2.79
C ILE A 40 7.13 12.35 -2.71
N GLY A 41 7.29 11.23 -3.41
CA GLY A 41 8.50 10.42 -3.44
C GLY A 41 8.80 9.64 -2.15
N ASN A 42 7.93 9.66 -1.13
CA ASN A 42 8.15 8.92 0.10
C ASN A 42 7.21 7.72 0.23
N GLY A 43 7.79 6.53 0.45
CA GLY A 43 7.06 5.27 0.51
C GLY A 43 6.34 4.93 -0.80
N LEU A 44 5.67 3.79 -0.84
CA LEU A 44 5.01 3.31 -2.06
C LEU A 44 3.96 4.31 -2.60
N PRO A 45 3.04 4.87 -1.80
CA PRO A 45 2.08 5.85 -2.33
C PRO A 45 2.74 7.15 -2.79
N GLY A 46 3.78 7.62 -2.11
CA GLY A 46 4.51 8.83 -2.52
C GLY A 46 5.28 8.62 -3.82
N MET A 47 5.85 7.44 -4.06
CA MET A 47 6.51 7.11 -5.33
C MET A 47 5.53 7.11 -6.50
N VAL A 48 4.36 6.49 -6.33
CA VAL A 48 3.29 6.52 -7.34
C VAL A 48 2.84 7.96 -7.63
N TRP A 49 2.74 8.80 -6.60
CA TRP A 49 2.42 10.21 -6.78
C TRP A 49 3.52 10.97 -7.53
N GLN A 50 4.79 10.66 -7.26
CA GLN A 50 5.92 11.31 -7.93
C GLN A 50 6.01 10.95 -9.42
N THR A 51 5.84 9.67 -9.75
CA THR A 51 6.06 9.18 -11.12
C THR A 51 4.79 9.26 -11.97
N GLY A 52 3.61 9.22 -11.36
CA GLY A 52 2.36 9.02 -12.09
C GLY A 52 2.23 7.61 -12.68
N GLU A 53 3.06 6.67 -12.22
CA GLU A 53 3.13 5.30 -12.68
C GLU A 53 2.88 4.32 -11.53
N ALA A 54 2.52 3.08 -11.86
CA ALA A 54 2.39 2.04 -10.86
C ALA A 54 3.75 1.66 -10.26
N PHE A 55 3.76 1.27 -8.99
CA PHE A 55 4.97 0.92 -8.25
C PHE A 55 4.78 -0.39 -7.48
N TRP A 56 5.80 -1.24 -7.45
CA TRP A 56 5.76 -2.56 -6.81
C TRP A 56 6.88 -2.72 -5.79
N ILE A 57 6.54 -3.38 -4.69
CA ILE A 57 7.46 -3.86 -3.67
C ILE A 57 7.28 -5.38 -3.61
N GLU A 58 8.26 -6.12 -4.10
CA GLU A 58 8.23 -7.58 -4.12
C GLU A 58 8.40 -8.18 -2.72
N GLU A 59 9.20 -7.52 -1.88
CA GLU A 59 9.53 -7.97 -0.53
C GLU A 59 9.54 -6.80 0.46
N ILE A 60 8.44 -6.64 1.20
CA ILE A 60 8.32 -5.70 2.33
C ILE A 60 9.38 -6.01 3.39
N ALA A 61 9.71 -7.30 3.52
CA ALA A 61 10.84 -7.89 4.25
C ALA A 61 12.13 -7.10 4.22
N THR A 62 12.47 -6.54 3.07
CA THR A 62 13.79 -5.97 2.77
C THR A 62 13.70 -4.51 2.32
N HIS A 63 12.50 -4.02 2.02
CA HIS A 63 12.31 -2.64 1.56
C HIS A 63 12.39 -1.63 2.72
N GLY A 64 13.51 -0.90 2.79
CA GLY A 64 13.86 0.04 3.86
C GLY A 64 12.80 1.12 4.12
N ASP A 65 12.25 1.68 3.05
CA ASP A 65 11.35 2.83 3.10
C ASP A 65 9.87 2.45 3.23
N PHE A 66 9.58 1.17 3.47
CA PHE A 66 8.22 0.74 3.77
C PHE A 66 7.84 1.20 5.18
N GLN A 67 7.05 2.26 5.25
CA GLN A 67 6.48 2.71 6.52
C GLN A 67 5.64 1.59 7.14
N ARG A 68 5.52 1.55 8.48
CA ARG A 68 4.80 0.51 9.24
C ARG A 68 5.22 -0.94 8.90
N ARG A 69 6.46 -1.13 8.42
CA ARG A 69 7.06 -2.43 8.08
C ARG A 69 7.01 -3.46 9.19
N SER A 70 7.31 -3.09 10.44
CA SER A 70 7.23 -4.03 11.56
C SER A 70 5.83 -4.67 11.68
N ILE A 71 4.79 -3.83 11.70
CA ILE A 71 3.40 -4.29 11.77
C ILE A 71 3.03 -5.12 10.54
N ALA A 72 3.47 -4.71 9.35
CA ALA A 72 3.20 -5.44 8.12
C ALA A 72 3.85 -6.84 8.13
N ILE A 73 5.07 -6.96 8.63
CA ILE A 73 5.76 -8.25 8.81
C ILE A 73 5.04 -9.11 9.84
N ASP A 74 4.65 -8.53 10.99
CA ASP A 74 4.01 -9.25 12.09
C ASP A 74 2.67 -9.88 11.67
N ILE A 75 1.93 -9.24 10.75
CA ILE A 75 0.68 -9.78 10.20
C ILE A 75 0.89 -10.58 8.91
N GLY A 76 2.13 -10.80 8.47
CA GLY A 76 2.45 -11.67 7.35
C GLY A 76 2.34 -11.06 5.94
N LEU A 77 2.28 -9.73 5.81
CA LEU A 77 2.34 -9.08 4.50
C LEU A 77 3.72 -9.23 3.87
N HIS A 78 3.73 -9.64 2.61
CA HIS A 78 4.94 -9.96 1.86
C HIS A 78 5.25 -8.92 0.78
N SER A 79 4.25 -8.60 -0.06
CA SER A 79 4.42 -7.70 -1.19
C SER A 79 3.32 -6.66 -1.23
N ALA A 80 3.60 -5.56 -1.92
CA ALA A 80 2.65 -4.48 -2.13
C ALA A 80 2.79 -3.88 -3.53
N CYS A 81 1.70 -3.34 -4.06
CA CYS A 81 1.70 -2.55 -5.27
C CYS A 81 0.80 -1.32 -5.11
N GLY A 82 1.09 -0.29 -5.89
CA GLY A 82 0.35 0.97 -5.92
C GLY A 82 0.03 1.40 -7.33
N PHE A 83 -1.15 1.99 -7.53
CA PHE A 83 -1.63 2.48 -8.81
C PHE A 83 -2.13 3.92 -8.68
N PRO A 84 -1.77 4.79 -9.63
CA PRO A 84 -2.22 6.18 -9.60
C PRO A 84 -3.71 6.28 -9.93
N ILE A 85 -4.40 7.18 -9.23
CA ILE A 85 -5.73 7.65 -9.63
C ILE A 85 -5.50 8.96 -10.37
N LEU A 86 -5.90 9.01 -11.63
CA LEU A 86 -5.63 10.13 -12.52
C LEU A 86 -6.90 10.95 -12.80
N SER A 87 -6.75 12.27 -12.86
CA SER A 87 -7.70 13.20 -13.44
C SER A 87 -6.98 13.95 -14.57
N GLY A 88 -7.16 13.47 -15.81
CA GLY A 88 -6.27 13.87 -16.91
C GLY A 88 -4.86 13.34 -16.67
N GLU A 89 -3.85 14.20 -16.77
CA GLU A 89 -2.44 13.86 -16.50
C GLU A 89 -2.06 14.05 -15.02
N GLN A 90 -2.98 14.56 -14.20
CA GLN A 90 -2.71 14.83 -12.80
C GLN A 90 -3.08 13.64 -11.92
N VAL A 91 -2.14 13.20 -11.08
CA VAL A 91 -2.43 12.26 -9.99
C VAL A 91 -3.26 12.98 -8.93
N VAL A 92 -4.40 12.40 -8.56
CA VAL A 92 -5.32 12.88 -7.51
C VAL A 92 -5.34 11.98 -6.28
N GLY A 93 -4.78 10.78 -6.39
CA GLY A 93 -4.70 9.80 -5.31
C GLY A 93 -3.98 8.53 -5.75
N VAL A 94 -3.92 7.55 -4.85
CA VAL A 94 -3.26 6.26 -5.05
C VAL A 94 -4.12 5.15 -4.45
N LEU A 95 -4.32 4.09 -5.21
CA LEU A 95 -4.79 2.80 -4.67
C LEU A 95 -3.56 1.95 -4.36
N SER A 96 -3.48 1.40 -3.15
CA SER A 96 -2.43 0.43 -2.80
C SER A 96 -3.02 -0.89 -2.34
N PHE A 97 -2.36 -1.98 -2.72
CA PHE A 97 -2.74 -3.34 -2.36
C PHE A 97 -1.53 -4.06 -1.79
N SER A 98 -1.73 -4.77 -0.69
CA SER A 98 -0.72 -5.64 -0.08
C SER A 98 -1.26 -7.03 0.09
N VAL A 99 -0.43 -8.03 -0.15
CA VAL A 99 -0.78 -9.45 -0.06
C VAL A 99 0.06 -10.15 0.98
N GLU A 100 -0.58 -11.10 1.66
CA GLU A 100 0.08 -12.01 2.60
C GLU A 100 0.85 -13.07 1.81
N ARG A 101 1.90 -13.63 2.41
CA ARG A 101 2.53 -14.81 1.85
C ARG A 101 1.54 -15.97 1.95
N GLY A 102 1.06 -16.50 0.83
CA GLY A 102 0.22 -17.69 0.84
C GLY A 102 0.95 -18.82 1.55
N SER A 103 0.40 -19.30 2.66
CA SER A 103 0.87 -20.51 3.32
C SER A 103 0.53 -21.72 2.44
N GLY A 104 1.42 -22.02 1.48
CA GLY A 104 1.48 -23.28 0.77
C GLY A 104 0.19 -23.72 0.06
N LEU A 105 -0.11 -23.15 -1.11
CA LEU A 105 -0.72 -23.91 -2.20
C LEU A 105 0.37 -24.33 -3.18
N THR A 106 1.28 -25.19 -2.73
CA THR A 106 2.09 -25.98 -3.65
C THR A 106 1.30 -27.22 -4.05
N GLN A 107 1.05 -27.28 -5.36
CA GLN A 107 0.77 -28.46 -6.20
C GLN A 107 -0.72 -28.86 -6.36
N ASN A 108 -1.13 -28.88 -7.63
CA ASN A 108 -2.32 -29.52 -8.22
C ASN A 108 -3.59 -28.69 -8.46
N CYS A 109 -3.49 -27.57 -9.18
CA CYS A 109 -4.65 -27.02 -9.92
C CYS A 109 -4.57 -27.19 -11.44
N TRP A 110 -3.63 -27.99 -11.95
CA TRP A 110 -3.55 -28.35 -13.38
C TRP A 110 -3.35 -29.87 -13.55
N ARG A 111 -4.40 -30.64 -13.28
CA ARG A 111 -4.59 -31.99 -13.84
C ARG A 111 -6.03 -32.14 -14.28
#